data_AF-A0A0C2G5T2-F1
#
_entry.id   AF-A0A0C2G5T2-F1
#
_cell.length_a   1.000
_cell.length_b   1.000
_cell.length_c   1.000
_cell.angle_alpha   90.00
_cell.angle_beta   90.00
_cell.angle_gamma   90.00
#
_symmetry.space_group_name_H-M   'P 1'
#
loop_
_entity.id
_entity.type
_entity.pdbx_description
1 polymer ?
#
loop_
_entity_poly.entity_id
_entity_poly.type
_entity_poly.pdbx_seq_one_letter_code
_entity_poly.pdbx_strand_id
1 'polypeptide(L)'
;MMIVDQGYDRPPEVRRDPFWNEVHPLYSEETSRIRNHPPRGSVSHVKLASSVTEIRMMPHLRDSSRSAPPLITLPSMRGSTNVKVKE
;
A
#
# COMPACT_ATOMS: atom_id res chain seq x y z
N MET A 1 -31.80 -7.54 -24.54
CA MET A 1 -30.35 -7.63 -24.32
C MET A 1 -29.89 -6.25 -23.81
N MET A 2 -29.86 -5.98 -22.50
CA MET A 2 -29.81 -4.57 -22.03
C MET A 2 -28.53 -3.82 -22.38
N ILE A 3 -27.36 -4.44 -22.19
CA ILE A 3 -26.06 -3.78 -22.39
C ILE A 3 -25.76 -3.53 -23.87
N VAL A 4 -26.16 -4.47 -24.73
CA VAL A 4 -25.82 -4.46 -26.17
C VAL A 4 -26.94 -3.89 -27.05
N ASP A 5 -28.17 -3.79 -26.55
CA ASP A 5 -29.25 -3.06 -27.25
C ASP A 5 -29.33 -1.61 -26.75
N GLN A 6 -29.49 -1.42 -25.44
CA GLN A 6 -29.74 -0.10 -24.86
C GLN A 6 -28.45 0.65 -24.51
N GLY A 7 -27.35 -0.07 -24.27
CA GLY A 7 -26.06 0.50 -23.88
C GLY A 7 -25.06 0.69 -25.02
N TYR A 8 -25.37 0.22 -26.24
CA TYR A 8 -24.47 0.38 -27.38
C TYR A 8 -24.38 1.85 -27.80
N ASP A 9 -23.15 2.37 -27.92
CA ASP A 9 -22.84 3.76 -28.29
C ASP A 9 -23.57 4.83 -27.46
N ARG A 10 -23.92 4.53 -26.21
CA ARG A 10 -24.54 5.47 -25.27
C ARG A 10 -23.69 5.66 -24.02
N PRO A 11 -22.48 6.25 -24.12
CA PRO A 11 -21.72 6.62 -22.94
C PRO A 11 -22.46 7.72 -22.17
N PRO A 12 -22.31 7.76 -20.83
CA PRO A 12 -22.81 8.88 -20.04
C PRO A 12 -22.08 10.18 -20.44
N GLU A 13 -22.71 11.31 -20.12
CA GLU A 13 -22.12 12.63 -20.35
C GLU A 13 -20.79 12.78 -19.58
N VAL A 14 -19.77 13.29 -20.28
CA VAL A 14 -18.45 13.54 -19.69
C VAL A 14 -18.54 14.80 -18.82
N ARG A 15 -18.37 14.64 -17.51
CA ARG A 15 -18.39 15.72 -16.53
C ARG A 15 -17.15 15.64 -15.64
N ARG A 16 -16.65 16.79 -15.18
CA ARG A 16 -15.60 16.83 -14.16
C ARG A 16 -16.14 16.23 -12.87
N ASP A 17 -15.37 15.36 -12.23
CA ASP A 17 -15.77 14.77 -10.98
C ASP A 17 -15.66 15.79 -9.83
N PRO A 18 -16.39 15.60 -8.72
CA PRO A 18 -16.34 16.51 -7.57
C PRO A 18 -14.95 16.67 -6.93
N PHE A 19 -14.01 15.75 -7.18
CA PHE A 19 -12.65 15.75 -6.65
C PHE A 19 -11.60 16.09 -7.72
N TRP A 20 -12.01 16.71 -8.84
CA TRP A 20 -11.15 17.04 -9.99
C TRP A 20 -9.93 17.91 -9.62
N ASN A 21 -10.05 18.76 -8.59
CA ASN A 21 -8.96 19.64 -8.14
C ASN A 21 -8.23 19.09 -6.90
N GLU A 22 -8.98 18.58 -5.92
CA GLU A 22 -8.43 18.08 -4.65
C GLU A 22 -9.21 16.85 -4.20
N VAL A 23 -8.48 15.82 -3.78
CA VAL A 23 -9.06 14.54 -3.33
C VAL A 23 -9.00 14.46 -1.82
N HIS A 24 -10.15 14.69 -1.17
CA HIS A 24 -10.35 14.43 0.25
C HIS A 24 -11.45 13.38 0.40
N PRO A 25 -11.09 12.08 0.53
CA PRO A 25 -12.07 11.03 0.72
C PRO A 25 -12.89 11.30 1.98
N LEU A 26 -14.20 11.33 1.83
CA LEU A 26 -15.11 11.44 2.96
C LEU A 26 -15.35 10.04 3.52
N TYR A 27 -15.25 9.92 4.83
CA TYR A 27 -15.57 8.70 5.57
C TYR A 27 -16.92 8.85 6.25
N SER A 28 -17.70 7.78 6.30
CA SER A 28 -18.92 7.73 7.12
C SER A 28 -18.58 7.85 8.61
N GLU A 29 -19.54 8.16 9.47
CA GLU A 29 -19.31 8.25 10.92
C GLU A 29 -18.73 6.95 11.53
N GLU A 30 -19.15 5.80 11.00
CA GLU A 30 -18.66 4.49 11.42
C GLU A 30 -17.18 4.29 11.04
N THR A 31 -16.80 4.72 9.83
CA THR A 31 -15.46 4.50 9.28
C THR A 31 -14.48 5.63 9.60
N SER A 32 -14.96 6.82 9.96
CA SER A 32 -14.12 7.96 10.35
C SER A 32 -13.36 7.73 11.66
N ARG A 33 -13.88 6.84 12.51
CA ARG A 33 -13.23 6.39 13.75
C ARG A 33 -12.06 5.44 13.49
N ILE A 34 -11.96 4.86 12.29
CA ILE A 34 -10.85 3.99 11.92
C ILE A 34 -9.63 4.86 11.68
N ARG A 35 -8.58 4.62 12.47
CA ARG A 35 -7.35 5.39 12.39
C ARG A 35 -6.69 5.18 11.02
N ASN A 36 -6.65 6.22 10.20
CA ASN A 36 -5.97 6.18 8.93
C ASN A 36 -4.45 6.27 9.16
N HIS A 37 -3.77 5.17 8.92
CA HIS A 37 -2.32 5.08 8.98
C HIS A 37 -1.79 4.63 7.62
N PRO A 38 -1.45 5.59 6.75
CA PRO A 38 -0.70 5.27 5.56
C PRO A 38 0.54 4.48 5.97
N PRO A 39 0.77 3.29 5.39
CA PRO A 39 1.93 2.49 5.73
C PRO A 39 3.18 3.31 5.43
N ARG A 40 4.00 3.53 6.45
CA ARG A 40 5.34 4.11 6.29
C ARG A 40 6.34 2.98 6.22
N GLY A 41 7.40 3.16 5.42
CA GLY A 41 8.47 2.17 5.34
C GLY A 41 9.10 1.91 6.71
N SER A 42 9.60 0.70 6.96
CA SER A 42 10.21 0.29 8.24
C SER A 42 11.33 1.22 8.71
N VAL A 43 12.02 1.85 7.77
CA VAL A 43 13.15 2.76 7.98
C VAL A 43 12.79 4.24 7.81
N SER A 44 11.51 4.60 7.69
CA SER A 44 11.08 5.97 7.33
C SER A 44 11.44 7.06 8.36
N HIS A 45 11.84 6.70 9.58
CA HIS A 45 12.22 7.64 10.64
C HIS A 45 13.67 7.47 11.10
N VAL A 46 14.43 6.56 10.46
CA VAL A 46 15.82 6.31 10.83
C VAL A 46 16.69 7.41 10.24
N LYS A 47 17.40 8.15 11.10
CA LYS A 47 18.45 9.08 10.70
C LYS A 47 19.77 8.33 10.69
N LEU A 48 20.38 8.21 9.51
CA LEU A 48 21.70 7.60 9.37
C LEU A 48 22.78 8.64 9.67
N ALA A 49 23.87 8.19 10.30
CA ALA A 49 25.09 9.00 10.36
C ALA A 49 25.66 9.15 8.94
N SER A 50 26.40 10.23 8.68
CA SER A 50 27.03 10.50 7.37
C SER A 50 27.96 9.38 6.88
N SER A 51 28.44 8.53 7.79
CA SER A 51 29.29 7.37 7.49
C SER A 51 28.53 6.12 7.07
N VAL A 52 27.20 6.09 7.17
CA VAL A 52 26.38 4.89 6.92
C VAL A 52 25.53 5.09 5.68
N THR A 53 25.80 4.30 4.63
CA THR A 53 25.17 4.45 3.31
C THR A 53 23.99 3.52 3.09
N GLU A 54 23.87 2.42 3.84
CA GLU A 54 22.88 1.38 3.58
C GLU A 54 22.37 0.75 4.88
N ILE A 55 21.08 0.40 4.89
CA ILE A 55 20.46 -0.42 5.92
C ILE A 55 20.11 -1.77 5.30
N ARG A 56 20.70 -2.84 5.84
CA ARG A 56 20.43 -4.21 5.39
C ARG A 56 19.54 -4.94 6.39
N MET A 57 18.38 -5.39 5.92
CA MET A 57 17.47 -6.19 6.74
C MET A 57 18.05 -7.59 6.94
N MET A 58 18.15 -8.03 8.20
CA MET A 58 18.58 -9.38 8.54
C MET A 58 17.39 -10.34 8.60
N PRO A 59 17.52 -11.59 8.14
CA PRO A 59 16.47 -12.58 8.30
C PRO A 59 16.31 -12.94 9.78
N HIS A 60 15.08 -12.85 10.29
CA HIS A 60 14.77 -13.41 11.59
C HIS A 60 14.83 -14.94 11.52
N LEU A 61 15.54 -15.55 12.47
CA LEU A 61 15.44 -16.99 12.71
C LEU A 61 13.99 -17.26 13.16
N ARG A 62 13.29 -18.15 12.46
CA ARG A 62 11.98 -18.61 12.93
C ARG A 62 12.25 -19.49 14.14
N ASP A 63 11.88 -19.02 15.34
CA ASP A 63 11.75 -19.92 16.48
C ASP A 63 10.66 -20.94 16.12
N SER A 64 11.06 -22.19 15.87
CA SER A 64 10.16 -23.31 15.54
C SER A 64 9.16 -23.66 16.67
N SER A 65 9.03 -22.83 17.71
CA SER A 65 8.19 -23.08 18.89
C SER A 65 6.95 -22.19 19.01
N ARG A 66 6.72 -21.21 18.11
CA ARG A 66 5.45 -20.48 18.06
C ARG A 66 4.62 -20.92 16.86
N SER A 67 3.55 -21.65 17.14
CA SER A 67 2.46 -21.98 16.24
C SER A 67 1.83 -20.71 15.64
N ALA A 68 2.40 -20.20 14.54
CA ALA A 68 1.72 -19.27 13.66
C ALA A 68 1.04 -20.09 12.54
N PRO A 69 -0.22 -19.78 12.17
CA PRO A 69 -0.86 -20.48 11.06
C PRO A 69 -0.08 -20.22 9.77
N PRO A 70 -0.04 -21.18 8.84
CA PRO A 70 0.76 -21.08 7.63
C PRO A 70 0.23 -19.94 6.77
N LEU A 71 1.00 -18.84 6.67
CA LEU A 71 0.85 -17.93 5.55
C LEU A 71 1.25 -18.71 4.30
N ILE A 72 0.27 -18.86 3.41
CA ILE A 72 0.37 -19.43 2.07
C ILE A 72 1.74 -19.10 1.48
N THR A 73 2.46 -20.14 1.08
CA THR A 73 3.80 -20.10 0.49
C THR A 73 3.75 -19.35 -0.84
N LEU A 74 3.76 -18.02 -0.80
CA LEU A 74 4.07 -17.22 -1.97
C LEU A 74 5.57 -17.41 -2.29
N PRO A 75 5.94 -17.55 -3.57
CA PRO A 75 7.33 -17.71 -3.96
C PRO A 75 8.16 -16.59 -3.34
N SER A 76 9.23 -16.98 -2.68
CA SER A 76 10.16 -16.10 -1.96
C SER A 76 10.73 -15.07 -2.93
N MET A 77 10.12 -13.88 -2.96
CA MET A 77 10.68 -12.66 -3.52
C MET A 77 11.79 -12.12 -2.60
N ARG A 78 12.73 -12.98 -2.16
CA ARG A 78 13.96 -12.57 -1.46
C ARG A 78 14.94 -12.01 -2.50
N GLY A 79 14.56 -10.91 -3.14
CA GLY A 79 15.55 -9.95 -3.60
C GLY A 79 15.87 -9.05 -2.40
N SER A 80 17.14 -8.89 -2.06
CA SER A 80 17.54 -7.78 -1.19
C SER A 80 17.22 -6.50 -1.95
N THR A 81 16.08 -5.88 -1.69
CA THR A 81 15.74 -4.59 -2.28
C THR A 81 16.55 -3.53 -1.56
N ASN A 82 17.57 -2.99 -2.21
CA ASN A 82 18.31 -1.83 -1.72
C ASN A 82 17.33 -0.66 -1.65
N VAL A 83 16.94 -0.25 -0.44
CA VAL A 83 16.05 0.89 -0.26
C VAL A 83 16.92 2.15 -0.20
N LYS A 84 16.96 2.89 -1.31
CA LYS A 84 17.58 4.22 -1.33
C LYS A 84 16.71 5.19 -0.55
N VAL A 85 17.28 5.82 0.47
CA VAL A 85 16.65 6.95 1.18
C VAL A 85 16.72 8.15 0.25
N LYS A 86 15.57 8.75 -0.06
CA LYS A 86 15.49 9.98 -0.86
C LYS A 86 15.65 11.18 0.08
N GLU A 87 16.56 12.09 -0.26
CA GLU A 87 16.81 13.37 0.42
C GLU A 87 15.59 14.30 0.37
#